data_AF-A0A6J0LLV9-F1
#
_entry.id   AF-A0A6J0LLV9-F1
#
_cell.length_a   1.000
_cell.length_b   1.000
_cell.length_c   1.000
_cell.angle_alpha   90.00
_cell.angle_beta   90.00
_cell.angle_gamma   90.00
#
_symmetry.space_group_name_H-M   'P 1'
#
loop_
_entity.id
_entity.type
_entity.pdbx_description
1 polymer ?
#
loop_
_entity_poly.entity_id
_entity_poly.type
_entity_poly.pdbx_seq_one_letter_code
_entity_poly.pdbx_strand_id
1 'polypeptide(L)'
;MSTSSSTSSRSAARRTVHGVPIKCWCGKGLVVWASETKENPFRRFYRCEVALQRKTESHLFKWEDEAILDEVRMLDAKIMDLIHDIQTLSKTVSEQIDLHKAECVFKVDEHIKQMKQEIRQATRLMKEEFEAIVSSNTLVKPLADSGTTHNFLAAVAIVGAIACLYWKFL
;
A
#
# COMPACT_ATOMS: atom_id res chain seq x y z
N MET A 1 -71.34 -15.66 15.22
CA MET A 1 -69.89 -15.39 15.31
C MET A 1 -69.71 -13.92 14.99
N SER A 2 -69.46 -13.09 16.00
CA SER A 2 -69.38 -11.63 15.84
C SER A 2 -67.97 -11.25 15.40
N THR A 3 -67.84 -10.72 14.18
CA THR A 3 -66.59 -10.17 13.65
C THR A 3 -66.38 -8.76 14.16
N SER A 4 -65.56 -8.61 15.19
CA SER A 4 -65.12 -7.30 15.68
C SER A 4 -64.01 -6.77 14.77
N SER A 5 -64.37 -5.83 13.89
CA SER A 5 -63.40 -5.05 13.11
C SER A 5 -62.63 -4.12 14.06
N SER A 6 -61.36 -4.43 14.30
CA SER A 6 -60.45 -3.57 15.04
C SER A 6 -60.02 -2.39 14.16
N THR A 7 -60.78 -1.29 14.24
CA THR A 7 -60.33 0.04 13.83
C THR A 7 -59.05 0.37 14.58
N SER A 8 -57.92 0.28 13.89
CA SER A 8 -56.62 0.69 14.40
C SER A 8 -56.64 2.19 14.52
N SER A 9 -56.93 2.68 15.73
CA SER A 9 -56.72 4.06 16.13
C SER A 9 -55.25 4.37 15.86
N ARG A 10 -54.98 5.04 14.73
CA ARG A 10 -53.70 5.69 14.45
C ARG A 10 -53.57 6.87 15.41
N SER A 11 -53.40 6.55 16.69
CA SER A 11 -52.86 7.47 17.68
C SER A 11 -51.60 8.03 17.05
N ALA A 12 -51.58 9.34 16.83
CA ALA A 12 -50.47 10.06 16.25
C ALA A 12 -49.22 9.77 17.09
N ALA A 13 -48.51 8.71 16.75
CA ALA A 13 -47.19 8.41 17.24
C ALA A 13 -46.41 9.67 16.92
N ARG A 14 -46.13 10.45 17.96
CA ARG A 14 -45.29 11.64 17.92
C ARG A 14 -44.00 11.15 17.25
N ARG A 15 -43.86 11.38 15.94
CA ARG A 15 -42.73 10.90 15.15
C ARG A 15 -41.49 11.43 15.86
N THR A 16 -40.82 10.57 16.62
CA THR A 16 -39.70 10.95 17.47
C THR A 16 -38.56 11.27 16.52
N VAL A 17 -38.28 12.56 16.35
CA VAL A 17 -37.13 13.00 15.58
C VAL A 17 -35.90 12.84 16.47
N HIS A 18 -34.98 11.97 16.08
CA HIS A 18 -33.66 11.85 16.73
C HIS A 18 -32.76 13.00 16.26
N GLY A 19 -31.91 13.48 17.16
CA GLY A 19 -31.00 14.60 16.89
C GLY A 19 -31.67 15.96 16.81
N VAL A 20 -30.98 16.90 16.18
CA VAL A 20 -31.48 18.27 15.97
C VAL A 20 -32.48 18.29 14.81
N PRO A 21 -33.76 18.63 15.06
CA PRO A 21 -34.77 18.61 14.02
C PRO A 21 -34.54 19.76 13.03
N ILE A 22 -34.70 19.50 11.73
CA ILE A 22 -34.52 20.51 10.66
C ILE A 22 -35.87 20.96 10.09
N LYS A 23 -36.86 20.07 10.02
CA LYS A 23 -38.22 20.36 9.53
C LYS A 23 -39.27 19.60 10.32
N CYS A 24 -40.48 20.15 10.40
CA CYS A 24 -41.63 19.41 10.89
C CYS A 24 -42.14 18.45 9.81
N TRP A 25 -42.82 17.39 10.22
CA TRP A 25 -43.48 16.45 9.30
C TRP A 25 -44.53 17.10 8.37
N CYS A 26 -45.02 18.30 8.67
CA CYS A 26 -45.94 19.06 7.82
C CYS A 26 -45.21 19.86 6.71
N GLY A 27 -43.88 19.73 6.62
CA GLY A 27 -43.04 20.41 5.62
C GLY A 27 -42.65 21.84 5.98
N LYS A 28 -43.23 22.42 7.04
CA LYS A 28 -42.89 23.77 7.52
C LYS A 28 -41.64 23.78 8.38
N GLY A 29 -41.03 24.96 8.47
CA GLY A 29 -39.84 25.23 9.27
C GLY A 29 -40.10 25.12 10.76
N LEU A 30 -39.01 25.33 11.50
CA LEU A 30 -38.98 25.27 12.96
C LEU A 30 -38.52 26.62 13.49
N VAL A 31 -39.11 27.00 14.62
CA VAL A 31 -38.78 28.20 15.39
C VAL A 31 -38.29 27.76 16.77
N VAL A 32 -37.29 28.47 17.29
CA VAL A 32 -36.75 28.25 18.63
C VAL A 32 -37.45 29.21 19.58
N TRP A 33 -38.02 28.66 20.66
CA TRP A 33 -38.69 29.42 21.71
C TRP A 33 -38.04 29.16 23.05
N ALA A 34 -38.12 30.13 23.97
CA ALA A 34 -37.82 29.93 25.37
C ALA A 34 -39.12 29.61 26.13
N SER A 35 -39.06 28.64 27.02
CA SER A 35 -40.19 28.27 27.88
C SER A 35 -40.40 29.30 28.97
N GLU A 36 -41.63 29.77 29.12
CA GLU A 36 -42.03 30.70 30.18
C GLU A 36 -42.72 29.97 31.36
N THR A 37 -42.72 28.64 31.35
CA THR A 37 -43.35 27.84 32.41
C THR A 37 -42.55 27.91 33.70
N LYS A 38 -43.23 27.77 34.84
CA LYS A 38 -42.60 27.78 36.17
C LYS A 38 -41.64 26.60 36.36
N GLU A 39 -41.95 25.47 35.73
CA GLU A 39 -41.22 24.21 35.84
C GLU A 39 -39.95 24.21 34.97
N ASN A 40 -39.98 24.89 33.82
CA ASN A 40 -38.85 24.95 32.88
C ASN A 40 -38.63 26.40 32.43
N PRO A 41 -38.27 27.32 33.33
CA PRO A 41 -38.09 28.72 32.98
C PRO A 41 -36.89 28.89 32.05
N PHE A 42 -37.06 29.68 30.98
CA PHE A 42 -36.07 30.02 29.95
C PHE A 42 -35.48 28.84 29.17
N ARG A 43 -35.93 27.60 29.40
CA ARG A 43 -35.44 26.43 28.67
C ARG A 43 -35.87 26.50 27.21
N ARG A 44 -34.93 26.33 26.28
CA ARG A 44 -35.19 26.48 24.85
C ARG A 44 -35.71 25.19 24.20
N PHE A 45 -36.61 25.32 23.24
CA PHE A 45 -37.17 24.21 22.48
C PHE A 45 -37.41 24.57 21.02
N TYR A 46 -37.32 23.55 20.16
CA TYR A 46 -37.72 23.59 18.77
C TYR A 46 -39.23 23.32 18.65
N ARG A 47 -39.94 24.17 17.91
CA ARG A 47 -41.36 23.98 17.61
C ARG A 47 -41.65 24.31 16.15
N CYS A 48 -42.63 23.63 15.55
CA CYS A 48 -43.05 23.98 14.19
C CYS A 48 -43.70 25.38 14.12
N GLU A 49 -43.37 26.14 13.08
CA GLU A 49 -43.89 27.49 12.81
C GLU A 49 -45.43 27.57 12.83
N VAL A 50 -46.11 26.56 12.28
CA VAL A 50 -47.59 26.56 12.16
C VAL A 50 -48.31 25.94 13.35
N ALA A 51 -47.57 25.47 14.36
CA ALA A 51 -48.12 24.72 15.49
C ALA A 51 -49.00 25.58 16.41
N LEU A 52 -48.89 26.91 16.36
CA LEU A 52 -49.76 27.81 17.13
C LEU A 52 -51.09 28.04 16.41
N GLN A 53 -51.08 28.08 15.08
CA GLN A 53 -52.26 28.28 14.24
C GLN A 53 -53.08 26.99 14.12
N ARG A 54 -52.42 25.82 14.13
CA ARG A 54 -53.06 24.50 13.97
C ARG A 54 -53.04 23.71 15.26
N LYS A 55 -53.77 24.18 16.28
CA LYS A 55 -53.79 23.57 17.63
C LYS A 55 -54.36 22.14 17.67
N THR A 56 -55.16 21.77 16.68
CA THR A 56 -55.76 20.43 16.55
C THR A 56 -54.78 19.40 15.99
N GLU A 57 -53.67 19.84 15.37
CA GLU A 57 -52.65 18.98 14.79
C GLU A 57 -51.45 18.84 15.74
N SER A 58 -50.96 17.61 15.91
CA SER A 58 -49.75 17.34 16.70
C SER A 58 -48.50 17.64 15.88
N HIS A 59 -47.91 18.81 16.10
CA HIS A 59 -46.69 19.25 15.43
C HIS A 59 -45.41 18.97 16.24
N LEU A 60 -44.25 19.13 15.59
CA LEU A 60 -42.95 18.91 16.22
C LEU A 60 -42.77 19.84 17.43
N PHE A 61 -42.36 19.22 18.55
CA PHE A 61 -41.87 19.85 19.77
C PHE A 61 -40.70 19.01 20.28
N LYS A 62 -39.56 19.64 20.54
CA LYS A 62 -38.39 18.97 21.13
C LYS A 62 -37.54 19.97 21.91
N TRP A 63 -37.08 19.60 23.09
CA TRP A 63 -36.15 20.43 23.86
C TRP A 63 -34.79 20.53 23.16
N GLU A 64 -34.18 21.70 23.21
CA GLU A 64 -32.94 21.97 22.48
C GLU A 64 -31.77 21.16 23.02
N ASP A 65 -31.64 21.08 24.35
CA ASP A 65 -30.62 20.30 25.05
C ASP A 65 -30.76 18.79 24.74
N GLU A 66 -31.96 18.24 24.79
CA GLU A 66 -32.23 16.84 24.43
C GLU A 66 -31.89 16.55 22.96
N ALA A 67 -32.20 17.49 22.07
CA ALA A 67 -31.87 17.38 20.65
C ALA A 67 -30.36 17.38 20.39
N ILE A 68 -29.62 18.26 21.07
CA ILE A 68 -28.16 18.32 20.99
C ILE A 68 -27.55 17.05 21.59
N LEU A 69 -28.05 16.58 22.74
CA LEU A 69 -27.58 15.35 23.36
C LEU A 69 -27.82 14.11 22.48
N ASP A 70 -28.96 14.03 21.80
CA ASP A 70 -29.20 13.00 20.80
C ASP A 70 -28.19 13.08 19.64
N GLU A 71 -27.90 14.29 19.15
CA GLU A 71 -26.94 14.50 18.06
C GLU A 71 -25.55 14.02 18.46
N VAL A 72 -25.09 14.38 19.65
CA VAL A 72 -23.79 13.94 20.20
C VAL A 72 -23.74 12.42 20.30
N ARG A 73 -24.77 11.77 20.85
CA ARG A 73 -24.83 10.29 20.93
C ARG A 73 -24.77 9.62 19.57
N MET A 74 -25.47 10.18 18.57
CA MET A 74 -25.43 9.63 17.21
C MET A 74 -24.05 9.82 16.56
N LEU A 75 -23.40 10.96 16.81
CA LEU A 75 -22.05 11.22 16.35
C LEU A 75 -21.05 10.26 16.99
N ASP A 76 -21.15 10.02 18.30
CA ASP A 76 -20.31 9.04 19.00
C ASP A 76 -20.46 7.63 18.41
N ALA A 77 -21.69 7.20 18.13
CA ALA A 77 -21.94 5.92 17.48
C ALA A 77 -21.29 5.84 16.09
N LYS A 78 -21.46 6.88 15.26
CA LYS A 78 -20.82 6.94 13.93
C LYS A 78 -19.29 6.94 14.02
N ILE A 79 -18.71 7.61 15.02
CA ILE A 79 -17.27 7.62 15.25
C ILE A 79 -16.78 6.20 15.59
N MET A 80 -17.51 5.49 16.46
CA MET A 80 -17.18 4.11 16.81
C MET A 80 -17.25 3.17 15.60
N ASP A 81 -18.27 3.31 14.76
CA ASP A 81 -18.41 2.55 13.51
C ASP A 81 -17.22 2.84 12.56
N LEU A 82 -16.87 4.12 12.37
CA LEU A 82 -15.74 4.50 11.53
C LEU A 82 -14.39 3.98 12.05
N ILE A 83 -14.18 3.99 13.37
CA ILE A 83 -12.98 3.42 13.98
C ILE A 83 -12.91 1.92 13.67
N HIS A 84 -14.03 1.21 13.81
CA HIS A 84 -14.11 -0.21 13.52
C HIS A 84 -13.82 -0.52 12.04
N ASP A 85 -14.40 0.26 11.13
CA ASP A 85 -14.19 0.11 9.68
C ASP A 85 -12.72 0.34 9.32
N ILE A 86 -12.09 1.39 9.87
CA ILE A 86 -10.67 1.69 9.64
C ILE A 86 -9.78 0.55 10.15
N GLN A 87 -10.05 0.03 11.34
CA GLN A 87 -9.30 -1.10 11.89
C GLN A 87 -9.43 -2.35 11.02
N THR A 88 -10.64 -2.63 10.54
CA THR A 88 -10.92 -3.78 9.66
C THR A 88 -10.20 -3.62 8.33
N LEU A 89 -10.31 -2.45 7.69
CA LEU A 89 -9.60 -2.15 6.45
C LEU A 89 -8.08 -2.24 6.62
N SER A 90 -7.54 -1.67 7.68
CA SER A 90 -6.10 -1.73 7.97
C SER A 90 -5.61 -3.16 8.11
N LYS A 91 -6.39 -4.02 8.79
CA LYS A 91 -6.06 -5.44 8.94
C LYS A 91 -6.07 -6.15 7.59
N THR A 92 -7.15 -5.99 6.82
CA THR A 92 -7.28 -6.62 5.50
C THR A 92 -6.18 -6.18 4.54
N VAL A 93 -5.83 -4.89 4.53
CA VAL A 93 -4.75 -4.36 3.70
C VAL A 93 -3.40 -4.94 4.13
N SER A 94 -3.12 -5.01 5.44
CA SER A 94 -1.89 -5.63 5.94
C SER A 94 -1.77 -7.09 5.51
N GLU A 95 -2.84 -7.87 5.67
CA GLU A 95 -2.88 -9.29 5.27
C GLU A 95 -2.65 -9.45 3.75
N GLN A 96 -3.26 -8.60 2.92
CA GLN A 96 -3.03 -8.62 1.47
C GLN A 96 -1.59 -8.25 1.11
N ILE A 97 -1.01 -7.24 1.78
CA ILE A 97 0.39 -6.85 1.57
C ILE A 97 1.32 -8.01 1.94
N ASP A 98 1.08 -8.70 3.05
CA ASP A 98 1.91 -9.82 3.49
C ASP A 98 1.84 -11.00 2.51
N LEU A 99 0.63 -11.33 2.02
CA LEU A 99 0.44 -12.37 0.99
C LEU A 99 1.16 -12.00 -0.32
N HIS A 100 0.95 -10.78 -0.82
CA HIS A 100 1.58 -10.31 -2.05
C HIS A 100 3.09 -10.21 -1.91
N LYS A 101 3.59 -9.81 -0.73
CA LYS A 101 5.03 -9.79 -0.42
C LYS A 101 5.61 -11.20 -0.47
N ALA A 102 4.96 -12.18 0.15
CA ALA A 102 5.41 -13.57 0.11
C ALA A 102 5.43 -14.13 -1.33
N GLU A 103 4.39 -13.87 -2.11
CA GLU A 103 4.30 -14.26 -3.52
C GLU A 103 5.42 -13.60 -4.36
N CYS A 104 5.64 -12.30 -4.18
CA CYS A 104 6.66 -11.56 -4.90
C CYS A 104 8.07 -12.07 -4.54
N VAL A 105 8.35 -12.31 -3.26
CA VAL A 105 9.62 -12.88 -2.80
C VAL A 105 9.84 -14.27 -3.42
N PHE A 106 8.82 -15.12 -3.46
CA PHE A 106 8.90 -16.44 -4.09
C PHE A 106 9.25 -16.34 -5.60
N LYS A 107 8.55 -15.48 -6.35
CA LYS A 107 8.82 -15.27 -7.78
C LYS A 107 10.24 -14.74 -8.02
N VAL A 108 10.69 -13.79 -7.21
CA VAL A 108 12.05 -13.23 -7.32
C VAL A 108 13.10 -14.31 -7.02
N ASP A 109 12.90 -15.14 -6.00
CA ASP A 109 13.82 -16.24 -5.68
C ASP A 109 13.91 -17.27 -6.83
N GLU A 110 12.78 -17.63 -7.44
CA GLU A 110 12.76 -18.52 -8.61
C GLU A 110 13.50 -17.93 -9.81
N HIS A 111 13.29 -16.65 -10.12
CA HIS A 111 14.04 -15.97 -11.18
C HIS A 111 15.55 -15.89 -10.86
N ILE A 112 15.92 -15.68 -9.59
CA ILE A 112 17.32 -15.69 -9.16
C ILE A 112 17.94 -17.09 -9.35
N LYS A 113 17.21 -18.17 -9.04
CA LYS A 113 17.69 -19.55 -9.26
C LYS A 113 17.90 -19.84 -10.75
N GLN A 114 16.94 -19.46 -11.60
CA GLN A 114 17.05 -19.61 -13.05
C GLN A 114 18.27 -18.85 -13.59
N MET A 115 18.39 -17.57 -13.24
CA MET A 115 19.53 -16.73 -13.63
C MET A 115 20.86 -17.34 -13.17
N LYS A 116 20.95 -17.84 -11.93
CA LYS A 116 22.15 -18.53 -11.42
C LYS A 116 22.47 -19.80 -12.22
N GLN A 117 21.47 -20.52 -12.70
CA GLN A 117 21.69 -21.72 -13.52
C GLN A 117 22.20 -21.35 -14.91
N GLU A 118 21.61 -20.34 -15.55
CA GLU A 118 22.06 -19.83 -16.85
C GLU A 118 23.50 -19.32 -16.79
N ILE A 119 23.85 -18.53 -15.76
CA ILE A 119 25.22 -18.04 -15.55
C ILE A 119 26.20 -19.21 -15.38
N ARG A 120 25.83 -20.26 -14.62
CA ARG A 120 26.67 -21.45 -14.46
C ARG A 120 26.87 -22.19 -15.78
N GLN A 121 25.83 -22.33 -16.58
CA GLN A 121 25.91 -22.95 -17.90
C GLN A 121 26.80 -22.15 -18.84
N ALA A 122 26.60 -20.83 -18.93
CA ALA A 122 27.44 -19.93 -19.73
C ALA A 122 28.91 -19.99 -19.29
N THR A 123 29.18 -19.99 -17.98
CA THR A 123 30.54 -20.14 -17.45
C THR A 123 31.17 -21.48 -17.82
N ARG A 124 30.40 -22.57 -17.79
CA ARG A 124 30.88 -23.90 -18.18
C ARG A 124 31.23 -23.96 -19.66
N LEU A 125 30.35 -23.46 -20.52
CA LEU A 125 30.57 -23.39 -21.96
C LEU A 125 31.83 -22.58 -22.29
N MET A 126 31.99 -21.39 -21.70
CA MET A 126 33.20 -20.58 -21.89
C MET A 126 34.48 -21.32 -21.46
N LYS A 127 34.42 -22.10 -20.37
CA LYS A 127 35.56 -22.90 -19.91
C LYS A 127 35.90 -24.03 -20.89
N GLU A 128 34.89 -24.76 -21.35
CA GLU A 128 35.05 -25.84 -22.34
C GLU A 128 35.60 -25.29 -23.67
N GLU A 129 35.10 -24.15 -24.14
CA GLU A 129 35.62 -23.45 -25.33
C GLU A 129 37.08 -23.02 -25.15
N PHE A 130 37.42 -22.47 -23.99
CA PHE A 130 38.81 -22.07 -23.69
C PHE A 130 39.77 -23.27 -23.68
N GLU A 131 39.40 -24.37 -23.03
CA GLU A 131 40.20 -25.60 -22.99
C GLU A 131 40.38 -26.22 -24.39
N ALA A 132 39.34 -26.16 -25.24
CA ALA A 132 39.41 -26.61 -26.63
C ALA A 132 40.40 -25.76 -27.46
N ILE A 133 40.31 -24.43 -27.36
CA ILE A 133 41.23 -23.49 -28.04
C ILE A 133 42.68 -23.75 -27.61
N VAL A 134 42.91 -23.92 -26.30
CA VAL A 134 44.25 -24.21 -25.76
C VAL A 134 44.79 -25.53 -26.30
N SER A 135 44.01 -26.62 -26.26
CA SER A 135 44.45 -27.94 -26.77
C SER A 135 44.77 -27.93 -28.26
N SER A 136 44.00 -27.21 -29.08
CA SER A 136 44.31 -27.07 -30.52
C SER A 136 45.63 -26.35 -30.79
N ASN A 137 46.02 -25.40 -29.93
CA ASN A 137 47.29 -24.68 -30.06
C ASN A 137 48.50 -25.51 -29.57
N THR A 138 48.33 -26.44 -28.62
CA THR A 138 49.41 -27.32 -28.14
C THR A 138 49.77 -28.45 -29.11
N LEU A 139 48.85 -28.88 -30.00
CA LEU A 139 49.15 -29.89 -31.04
C LEU A 139 49.97 -29.30 -32.23
N VAL A 140 50.14 -27.98 -32.31
CA VAL A 140 50.81 -27.27 -33.44
C VAL A 140 52.19 -26.68 -33.04
N LYS A 141 52.92 -27.28 -32.09
CA LYS A 141 54.36 -26.99 -31.92
C LYS A 141 55.17 -28.28 -31.74
N PRO A 142 55.97 -28.65 -32.74
CA PRO A 142 57.36 -28.21 -32.71
C PRO A 142 57.74 -27.53 -34.04
N LEU A 143 57.94 -26.21 -34.03
CA LEU A 143 58.65 -25.55 -35.11
C LEU A 143 59.63 -24.53 -34.52
N ALA A 144 60.90 -24.92 -34.61
CA ALA A 144 62.13 -24.13 -34.61
C ALA A 144 62.06 -22.67 -34.11
N ASP A 145 62.58 -22.43 -32.90
CA ASP A 145 63.24 -21.14 -32.60
C ASP A 145 64.70 -21.24 -33.05
N SER A 146 64.96 -20.89 -34.32
CA SER A 146 66.31 -20.73 -34.87
C SER A 146 66.63 -19.25 -35.14
N GLY A 147 65.98 -18.30 -34.46
CA GLY A 147 66.25 -16.87 -34.65
C GLY A 147 67.21 -16.31 -33.59
N THR A 148 67.06 -16.77 -32.34
CA THR A 148 67.72 -16.14 -31.20
C THR A 148 69.17 -16.62 -31.00
N THR A 149 69.45 -17.89 -31.34
CA THR A 149 70.76 -18.52 -31.14
C THR A 149 71.83 -17.99 -32.11
N HIS A 150 71.47 -17.66 -33.35
CA HIS A 150 72.41 -17.10 -34.33
C HIS A 150 72.88 -15.70 -33.95
N ASN A 151 72.01 -14.87 -33.38
CA ASN A 151 72.36 -13.51 -32.95
C ASN A 151 73.29 -13.53 -31.74
N PHE A 152 73.03 -14.42 -30.76
CA PHE A 152 73.92 -14.61 -29.62
C PHE A 152 75.28 -15.15 -30.04
N LEU A 153 75.31 -16.16 -30.92
CA LEU A 153 76.57 -16.75 -31.39
C LEU A 153 77.39 -15.73 -32.20
N ALA A 154 76.73 -14.92 -33.05
CA ALA A 154 77.38 -13.83 -33.76
C ALA A 154 77.96 -12.77 -32.81
N ALA A 155 77.21 -12.37 -31.77
CA ALA A 155 77.68 -11.41 -30.78
C ALA A 155 78.91 -11.94 -30.01
N VAL A 156 78.90 -13.22 -29.59
CA VAL A 156 80.04 -13.85 -28.91
C VAL A 156 81.27 -13.93 -29.83
N ALA A 157 81.08 -14.27 -31.11
CA ALA A 157 82.17 -14.30 -32.08
C ALA A 157 82.81 -12.92 -32.31
N ILE A 158 81.98 -11.86 -32.39
CA ILE A 158 82.45 -10.48 -32.56
C ILE A 158 83.26 -10.03 -31.33
N VAL A 159 82.75 -10.27 -30.12
CA VAL A 159 83.46 -9.89 -28.89
C VAL A 159 84.77 -10.66 -28.75
N GLY A 160 84.79 -11.96 -29.09
CA GLY A 160 86.00 -12.77 -29.08
C GLY A 160 87.05 -12.28 -30.09
N ALA A 161 86.63 -11.91 -31.31
CA ALA A 161 87.53 -11.33 -32.31
C ALA A 161 88.13 -10.00 -31.84
N ILE A 162 87.31 -9.12 -31.24
CA ILE A 162 87.76 -7.84 -30.70
C ILE A 162 88.79 -8.07 -29.57
N ALA A 163 88.50 -8.97 -28.62
CA ALA A 163 89.42 -9.29 -27.52
C ALA A 163 90.76 -9.87 -28.03
N CYS A 164 90.71 -10.71 -29.06
CA CYS A 164 91.91 -11.29 -29.68
C CYS A 164 92.77 -10.22 -30.38
N LEU A 165 92.15 -9.24 -31.04
CA LEU A 165 92.87 -8.09 -31.60
C LEU A 165 93.54 -7.26 -30.52
N TYR A 166 92.85 -6.96 -29.41
CA TYR A 166 93.44 -6.23 -28.29
C TYR A 166 94.60 -6.97 -27.62
N TRP A 167 94.54 -8.31 -27.54
CA TRP A 167 95.64 -9.12 -27.00
C TRP A 167 96.87 -9.17 -27.92
N LYS A 168 96.68 -9.00 -29.23
CA LYS A 168 97.77 -9.03 -30.23
C LYS A 168 98.49 -7.69 -30.40
N PHE A 169 97.96 -6.62 -29.81
CA PHE A 169 98.51 -5.25 -29.82
C PHE A 169 99.06 -4.81 -28.44
N LEU A 170 99.13 -5.71 -27.46
CA LEU A 170 99.84 -5.56 -26.19
C LEU A 170 101.06 -6.49 -26.17
#